data_AF-A0A9P7MT49-F1
#
_entry.id   AF-A0A9P7MT49-F1
#
_cell.length_a   1.000
_cell.length_b   1.000
_cell.length_c   1.000
_cell.angle_alpha   90.00
_cell.angle_beta   90.00
_cell.angle_gamma   90.00
#
_symmetry.space_group_name_H-M   'P 1'
#
loop_
_entity.id
_entity.type
_entity.pdbx_description
1 polymer ?
#
loop_
_entity_poly.entity_id
_entity_poly.type
_entity_poly.pdbx_seq_one_letter_code
_entity_poly.pdbx_strand_id
1 'polypeptide(L)'
;MSTLSKKRGAAEDVDADQSVSPKVAKKSKHNVKSDGQDDEGNPFWELSNKRRVGVSQFKSMCLVNIREYYEKDGKMLPGKKGISLSVAQYAALLKAAPAINDTLRQLGQTVEEVPDTSDTVAEPIMASKAKKPSKANIDATSDEED
;
A
#
# COMPACT_ATOMS: atom_id res chain seq x y z
N MET A 1 -2.50 -20.07 61.11
CA MET A 1 -2.80 -20.68 59.80
C MET A 1 -4.16 -20.17 59.36
N SER A 2 -4.23 -19.37 58.31
CA SER A 2 -5.47 -18.72 57.85
C SER A 2 -5.63 -18.97 56.34
N THR A 3 -6.69 -19.69 55.96
CA THR A 3 -6.98 -20.08 54.57
C THR A 3 -7.94 -19.08 53.92
N LEU A 4 -7.47 -18.38 52.87
CA LEU A 4 -8.27 -17.42 52.10
C LEU A 4 -8.70 -18.06 50.76
N SER A 5 -9.99 -18.38 50.64
CA SER A 5 -10.62 -18.91 49.42
C SER A 5 -10.92 -17.78 48.43
N LYS A 6 -10.32 -17.82 47.23
CA LYS A 6 -10.59 -16.87 46.13
C LYS A 6 -11.59 -17.47 45.13
N LYS A 7 -12.70 -16.75 45.00
CA LYS A 7 -13.92 -16.92 44.20
C LYS A 7 -13.68 -17.07 42.68
N ARG A 8 -14.33 -18.07 42.06
CA ARG A 8 -14.57 -18.19 40.60
C ARG A 8 -15.89 -17.50 40.26
N GLY A 9 -15.92 -16.76 39.16
CA GLY A 9 -17.13 -16.22 38.54
C GLY A 9 -16.90 -16.08 37.04
N ALA A 10 -17.55 -16.92 36.25
CA ALA A 10 -17.63 -16.85 34.81
C ALA A 10 -18.86 -16.00 34.44
N ALA A 11 -18.72 -15.14 33.44
CA ALA A 11 -19.83 -14.54 32.71
C ALA A 11 -19.44 -14.53 31.23
N GLU A 12 -20.26 -15.21 30.44
CA GLU A 12 -20.29 -15.16 28.98
C GLU A 12 -21.01 -13.88 28.56
N ASP A 13 -20.49 -13.17 27.56
CA ASP A 13 -21.24 -12.17 26.79
C ASP A 13 -20.81 -12.25 25.33
N VAL A 14 -21.82 -12.31 24.47
CA VAL A 14 -21.80 -12.54 23.03
C VAL A 14 -21.72 -11.19 22.32
N ASP A 15 -20.69 -10.95 21.52
CA ASP A 15 -20.67 -9.82 20.59
C ASP A 15 -20.34 -10.31 19.17
N ALA A 16 -21.32 -10.11 18.29
CA ALA A 16 -21.27 -10.39 16.88
C ALA A 16 -20.82 -9.13 16.14
N ASP A 17 -19.62 -9.15 15.54
CA ASP A 17 -19.22 -8.09 14.61
C ASP A 17 -19.05 -8.61 13.18
N GLN A 18 -19.86 -8.01 12.31
CA GLN A 18 -20.01 -8.24 10.90
C GLN A 18 -18.85 -7.59 10.13
N SER A 19 -17.97 -8.39 9.51
CA SER A 19 -17.07 -7.85 8.48
C SER A 19 -17.71 -7.97 7.08
N VAL A 20 -18.44 -6.91 6.72
CA VAL A 20 -18.91 -6.66 5.36
C VAL A 20 -17.75 -6.18 4.46
N SER A 21 -17.37 -7.03 3.49
CA SER A 21 -17.11 -6.77 2.05
C SER A 21 -16.42 -5.45 1.61
N PRO A 22 -15.50 -5.45 0.60
CA PRO A 22 -15.97 -5.73 -0.76
C PRO A 22 -15.05 -6.51 -1.71
N LYS A 23 -15.77 -7.13 -2.64
CA LYS A 23 -15.35 -7.80 -3.86
C LYS A 23 -14.51 -6.89 -4.77
N VAL A 24 -13.50 -7.53 -5.36
CA VAL A 24 -13.00 -7.37 -6.74
C VAL A 24 -13.24 -6.00 -7.38
N ALA A 25 -12.23 -5.15 -7.32
CA ALA A 25 -11.97 -4.18 -8.37
C ALA A 25 -10.89 -4.77 -9.30
N LYS A 26 -11.31 -5.32 -10.43
CA LYS A 26 -10.42 -5.53 -11.59
C LYS A 26 -9.87 -4.16 -11.98
N LYS A 27 -8.58 -3.90 -11.71
CA LYS A 27 -7.90 -2.70 -12.16
C LYS A 27 -6.69 -3.05 -13.04
N SER A 28 -6.81 -2.59 -14.28
CA SER A 28 -5.78 -2.05 -15.17
C SER A 28 -4.40 -2.74 -15.16
N LYS A 29 -4.11 -3.38 -16.28
CA LYS A 29 -2.93 -4.18 -16.58
C LYS A 29 -1.71 -3.30 -16.87
N HIS A 30 -0.95 -2.99 -15.82
CA HIS A 30 0.52 -2.93 -15.84
C HIS A 30 1.00 -3.66 -14.58
N ASN A 31 0.97 -4.98 -14.67
CA ASN A 31 1.26 -5.86 -13.55
C ASN A 31 2.72 -6.30 -13.68
N VAL A 32 3.66 -5.44 -13.25
CA VAL A 32 4.96 -5.96 -12.83
C VAL A 32 4.69 -6.70 -11.54
N LYS A 33 4.35 -7.98 -11.68
CA LYS A 33 4.15 -8.90 -10.56
C LYS A 33 5.40 -8.86 -9.70
N SER A 34 5.25 -8.94 -8.38
CA SER A 34 6.38 -9.18 -7.50
C SER A 34 7.10 -10.46 -7.94
N ASP A 35 8.43 -10.43 -7.92
CA ASP A 35 9.26 -11.60 -8.24
C ASP A 35 9.19 -12.65 -7.13
N GLY A 36 8.75 -12.26 -5.93
CA GLY A 36 8.44 -13.18 -4.84
C GLY A 36 7.95 -12.49 -3.58
N GLN A 37 7.87 -13.26 -2.50
CA GLN A 37 7.63 -12.78 -1.14
C GLN A 37 8.80 -13.18 -0.23
N ASP A 38 9.16 -12.31 0.72
CA ASP A 38 10.19 -12.60 1.72
C ASP A 38 9.65 -13.52 2.84
N ASP A 39 10.51 -13.83 3.82
CA ASP A 39 10.17 -14.68 4.98
C ASP A 39 9.02 -14.11 5.84
N GLU A 40 8.75 -12.81 5.71
CA GLU A 40 7.68 -12.08 6.41
C GLU A 40 6.42 -11.92 5.54
N GLY A 41 6.42 -12.48 4.31
CA GLY A 41 5.31 -12.41 3.36
C GLY A 41 5.23 -11.10 2.58
N ASN A 42 6.21 -10.21 2.71
CA ASN A 42 6.24 -8.93 2.01
C ASN A 42 6.66 -9.13 0.54
N PRO A 43 6.02 -8.44 -0.42
CA PRO A 43 6.40 -8.54 -1.83
C PRO A 43 7.76 -7.90 -2.10
N PHE A 44 8.53 -8.51 -3.00
CA PHE A 44 9.78 -7.94 -3.51
C PHE A 44 9.93 -8.08 -5.03
N TRP A 45 10.84 -7.26 -5.59
CA TRP A 45 11.31 -7.27 -6.96
C TRP A 45 12.84 -7.37 -6.97
N GLU A 46 13.40 -8.21 -7.82
CA GLU A 46 14.85 -8.41 -7.93
C GLU A 46 15.47 -7.35 -8.83
N LEU A 47 16.47 -6.62 -8.30
CA LEU A 47 17.32 -5.70 -9.07
C LEU A 47 18.55 -6.41 -9.63
N SER A 48 19.03 -7.43 -8.92
CA SER A 48 20.10 -8.33 -9.31
C SER A 48 20.04 -9.58 -8.44
N ASN A 49 20.88 -10.58 -8.74
CA ASN A 49 20.97 -11.85 -7.99
C ASN A 49 21.06 -11.67 -6.46
N LYS A 50 21.59 -10.53 -5.98
CA LYS A 50 21.78 -10.24 -4.56
C LYS A 50 21.18 -8.91 -4.12
N ARG A 51 20.34 -8.25 -4.93
CA ARG A 51 19.71 -6.97 -4.56
C ARG A 51 18.23 -6.99 -4.86
N ARG A 52 17.42 -6.55 -3.90
CA ARG A 52 15.97 -6.52 -4.02
C ARG A 52 15.42 -5.15 -3.63
N VAL A 53 14.31 -4.79 -4.25
CA VAL A 53 13.37 -3.78 -3.74
C VAL A 53 12.22 -4.52 -3.08
N GLY A 54 11.85 -4.18 -1.84
CA GLY A 54 10.71 -4.78 -1.16
C GLY A 54 9.85 -3.73 -0.47
N VAL A 55 8.56 -3.99 -0.33
CA VAL A 55 7.64 -3.11 0.40
C VAL A 55 7.22 -3.80 1.70
N SER A 56 7.61 -3.26 2.84
CA SER A 56 7.29 -3.84 4.16
C SER A 56 6.56 -2.85 5.06
N GLN A 57 5.89 -3.35 6.10
CA GLN A 57 5.22 -2.54 7.11
C GLN A 57 5.84 -2.77 8.48
N PHE A 58 6.32 -1.69 9.12
CA PHE A 58 6.91 -1.74 10.46
C PHE A 58 6.27 -0.69 11.37
N LYS A 59 5.68 -1.12 12.49
CA LYS A 59 4.99 -0.23 13.44
C LYS A 59 4.03 0.75 12.74
N SER A 60 3.21 0.22 11.84
CA SER A 60 2.24 0.96 11.02
C SER A 60 2.84 1.90 9.95
N MET A 61 4.17 1.93 9.77
CA MET A 61 4.82 2.68 8.69
C MET A 61 5.10 1.78 7.50
N CYS A 62 4.71 2.22 6.30
CA CYS A 62 5.07 1.57 5.05
C CYS A 62 6.46 2.05 4.59
N LEU A 63 7.34 1.10 4.27
CA LEU A 63 8.73 1.36 3.87
C LEU A 63 9.06 0.66 2.56
N VAL A 64 9.76 1.36 1.68
CA VAL A 64 10.35 0.80 0.46
C VAL A 64 11.82 0.50 0.72
N ASN A 65 12.18 -0.77 0.75
CA ASN A 65 13.51 -1.25 1.08
C ASN A 65 14.30 -1.53 -0.20
N ILE A 66 15.45 -0.88 -0.37
CA ILE A 66 16.41 -1.20 -1.44
C ILE A 66 17.62 -1.81 -0.74
N ARG A 67 17.79 -3.14 -0.81
CA ARG A 67 18.74 -3.87 0.06
C ARG A 67 19.52 -4.96 -0.65
N GLU A 68 20.80 -5.09 -0.29
CA GLU A 68 21.65 -6.23 -0.66
C GLU A 68 21.39 -7.40 0.28
N TYR A 69 21.25 -8.60 -0.28
CA TYR A 69 21.04 -9.85 0.42
C TYR A 69 22.29 -10.73 0.29
N TYR A 70 22.51 -11.58 1.29
CA TYR A 70 23.55 -12.60 1.27
C TYR A 70 22.92 -13.96 1.51
N GLU A 71 23.54 -14.99 0.96
CA GLU A 71 23.11 -16.35 1.17
C GLU A 71 23.80 -16.93 2.40
N LYS A 72 23.02 -17.58 3.27
CA LYS A 72 23.51 -18.36 4.40
C LYS A 72 22.61 -19.58 4.56
N ASP A 73 23.21 -20.77 4.56
CA ASP A 73 22.49 -22.04 4.72
C ASP A 73 21.34 -22.21 3.69
N GLY A 74 21.56 -21.78 2.44
CA GLY A 74 20.57 -21.82 1.37
C GLY A 74 19.43 -20.79 1.47
N LYS A 75 19.50 -19.86 2.44
CA LYS A 75 18.51 -18.79 2.64
C LYS A 75 19.10 -17.42 2.30
N MET A 76 18.29 -16.58 1.67
CA MET A 76 18.63 -15.20 1.35
C MET A 76 18.27 -14.28 2.52
N LEU A 77 19.28 -13.76 3.22
CA LEU A 77 19.10 -12.90 4.38
C LEU A 77 19.44 -11.44 4.05
N PRO A 78 18.74 -10.46 4.64
CA PRO A 78 19.03 -9.05 4.43
C PRO A 78 20.42 -8.68 4.98
N GLY A 79 21.24 -8.07 4.15
CA GLY A 79 22.56 -7.58 4.52
C GLY A 79 22.55 -6.16 5.10
N LYS A 80 23.72 -5.71 5.57
CA LYS A 80 23.92 -4.35 6.12
C LYS A 80 23.82 -3.26 5.06
N LYS A 81 24.17 -3.55 3.80
CA LYS A 81 24.12 -2.58 2.70
C LYS A 81 22.68 -2.44 2.19
N GLY A 82 22.13 -1.24 2.30
CA GLY A 82 20.79 -0.93 1.84
C GLY A 82 20.19 0.25 2.60
N ILE A 83 19.06 0.73 2.11
CA ILE A 83 18.29 1.82 2.72
C ILE A 83 16.81 1.45 2.74
N SER A 84 16.12 1.90 3.80
CA SER A 84 14.67 1.85 3.90
C SER A 84 14.14 3.27 3.71
N LEU A 85 13.41 3.48 2.63
CA LEU A 85 12.82 4.77 2.29
C LEU A 85 11.41 4.84 2.88
N SER A 86 11.07 5.97 3.48
CA SER A 86 9.67 6.29 3.75
C SER A 86 8.91 6.52 2.44
N VAL A 87 7.59 6.44 2.47
CA VAL A 87 6.73 6.74 1.31
C VAL A 87 7.04 8.13 0.72
N ALA A 88 7.28 9.13 1.57
CA ALA A 88 7.63 10.48 1.13
C ALA A 88 8.98 10.53 0.39
N GLN A 89 9.99 9.83 0.90
CA GLN A 89 11.31 9.74 0.26
C GLN A 89 11.24 8.99 -1.07
N TYR A 90 10.47 7.90 -1.14
CA TYR A 90 10.24 7.17 -2.38
C TYR A 90 9.52 8.04 -3.43
N ALA A 91 8.50 8.79 -3.02
CA ALA A 91 7.81 9.73 -3.91
C ALA A 91 8.70 10.89 -4.39
N ALA A 92 9.70 11.30 -3.61
CA ALA A 92 10.70 12.28 -4.03
C ALA A 92 11.69 11.67 -5.04
N LEU A 93 12.11 10.41 -4.82
CA LEU A 93 12.95 9.67 -5.77
C LEU A 93 12.28 9.53 -7.13
N LEU A 94 10.98 9.16 -7.16
CA LEU A 94 10.23 9.06 -8.42
C LEU A 94 10.13 10.40 -9.15
N LYS A 95 9.93 11.52 -8.44
CA LYS A 95 9.94 12.85 -9.07
C LYS A 95 11.30 13.23 -9.64
N ALA A 96 12.39 12.78 -9.01
CA ALA A 96 13.74 13.01 -9.48
C ALA A 96 14.15 12.06 -10.62
N ALA A 97 13.43 10.94 -10.82
CA ALA A 97 13.81 9.89 -11.76
C ALA A 97 14.02 10.38 -13.20
N PRO A 98 13.19 11.26 -13.79
CA PRO A 98 13.42 11.78 -15.15
C PRO A 98 14.75 12.52 -15.26
N ALA A 99 15.03 13.44 -14.32
CA ALA A 99 16.28 14.19 -14.30
C ALA A 99 17.51 13.29 -14.06
N ILE A 100 17.36 12.25 -13.23
CA ILE A 100 18.39 11.22 -13.04
C ILE A 100 18.64 10.47 -14.35
N ASN A 101 17.58 10.07 -15.07
CA ASN A 101 17.69 9.36 -16.35
C ASN A 101 18.41 10.22 -17.41
N ASP A 102 18.07 11.50 -17.51
CA ASP A 102 18.75 12.45 -18.41
C ASP A 102 20.24 12.58 -18.08
N THR A 103 20.56 12.70 -16.79
CA THR A 103 21.95 12.77 -16.32
C THR A 103 22.72 11.49 -16.65
N LEU A 104 22.10 10.32 -16.49
CA LEU A 104 22.70 9.03 -16.84
C LEU A 104 22.96 8.92 -18.35
N ARG A 105 22.03 9.39 -19.18
CA ARG A 105 22.19 9.43 -20.65
C ARG A 105 23.33 10.34 -21.08
N GLN A 106 23.48 11.51 -20.44
CA GLN A 106 24.62 12.42 -20.66
C GLN A 106 25.97 11.77 -20.30
N LEU A 107 25.97 10.88 -19.30
CA LEU A 107 27.15 10.07 -18.93
C LEU A 107 27.33 8.81 -19.80
N GLY A 108 26.57 8.68 -20.89
CA GLY A 108 26.67 7.57 -21.84
C GLY A 108 26.00 6.28 -21.40
N GLN A 109 25.17 6.30 -20.35
CA GLN A 109 24.41 5.14 -19.91
C GLN A 109 23.07 5.07 -20.66
N THR A 110 22.73 3.91 -21.21
CA THR A 110 21.43 3.71 -21.85
C THR A 110 20.41 3.34 -20.79
N VAL A 111 19.40 4.19 -20.59
CA VAL A 111 18.22 3.93 -19.74
C VAL A 111 17.00 3.96 -20.63
N GLU A 112 16.38 2.78 -20.84
CA GLU A 112 15.11 2.67 -21.58
C GLU A 112 14.01 3.39 -20.79
N GLU A 113 13.32 4.31 -21.45
CA GLU A 113 12.16 4.98 -20.86
C GLU A 113 10.98 4.02 -20.84
N VAL A 114 10.56 3.64 -19.63
CA VAL A 114 9.24 3.06 -19.43
C VAL A 114 8.20 4.17 -19.63
N PRO A 115 7.18 3.99 -20.48
CA PRO A 115 6.22 5.04 -20.78
C PRO A 115 5.49 5.50 -19.51
N ASP A 116 5.51 6.81 -19.26
CA ASP A 116 4.82 7.48 -18.15
C ASP A 116 3.31 7.22 -18.17
N THR A 117 2.78 6.55 -17.15
CA THR A 117 1.34 6.43 -16.90
C THR A 117 0.88 7.51 -15.91
N SER A 118 1.14 8.78 -16.21
CA SER A 118 0.90 9.91 -15.31
C SER A 118 -0.28 10.78 -15.75
N ASP A 119 -1.47 10.20 -15.84
CA ASP A 119 -2.74 10.95 -15.93
C ASP A 119 -3.68 10.56 -14.78
N THR A 120 -3.25 10.77 -13.54
CA THR A 120 -4.14 10.98 -12.39
C THR A 120 -3.49 11.94 -11.41
N VAL A 121 -3.51 13.23 -11.76
CA VAL A 121 -3.35 14.33 -10.80
C VAL A 121 -4.61 14.37 -9.93
N ALA A 122 -4.52 13.90 -8.69
CA ALA A 122 -5.49 14.23 -7.65
C ALA A 122 -4.95 15.44 -6.88
N GLU A 123 -5.43 16.62 -7.25
CA GLU A 123 -5.22 17.86 -6.48
C GLU A 123 -5.91 17.75 -5.09
N PRO A 124 -5.32 18.29 -4.01
CA PRO A 124 -5.99 18.40 -2.72
C PRO A 124 -6.86 19.65 -2.71
N ILE A 125 -8.18 19.47 -2.83
CA ILE A 125 -9.14 20.58 -2.70
C ILE A 125 -9.19 21.01 -1.23
N MET A 126 -8.82 22.26 -0.99
CA MET A 126 -8.94 22.96 0.29
C MET A 126 -10.42 23.21 0.67
N ALA A 127 -10.65 23.34 1.98
CA ALA A 127 -11.93 23.39 2.68
C ALA A 127 -13.03 24.32 2.11
N SER A 128 -14.28 23.87 2.22
CA SER A 128 -15.42 24.77 2.49
C SER A 128 -16.53 24.07 3.30
N LYS A 129 -17.03 24.80 4.31
CA LYS A 129 -18.06 24.42 5.28
C LYS A 129 -19.48 24.58 4.70
N ALA A 130 -20.37 23.71 5.20
CA ALA A 130 -21.77 23.97 5.60
C ALA A 130 -22.90 24.09 4.55
N LYS A 131 -23.90 23.21 4.72
CA LYS A 131 -25.37 23.46 4.89
C LYS A 131 -26.26 22.46 4.10
N LYS A 132 -26.94 21.56 4.83
CA LYS A 132 -28.37 21.22 4.60
C LYS A 132 -29.20 22.32 5.30
N PRO A 133 -30.49 22.61 4.98
CA PRO A 133 -31.56 21.73 4.46
C PRO A 133 -32.38 22.36 3.29
N SER A 134 -33.29 21.71 2.57
CA SER A 134 -34.67 21.42 3.00
C SER A 134 -35.55 20.97 1.80
N LYS A 135 -36.46 20.03 2.10
CA LYS A 135 -37.84 19.77 1.62
C LYS A 135 -38.35 20.19 0.22
N ALA A 136 -38.89 19.15 -0.43
CA ALA A 136 -40.26 18.99 -0.97
C ALA A 136 -40.66 19.48 -2.38
N ASN A 137 -41.33 18.52 -3.06
CA ASN A 137 -42.47 18.63 -3.97
C ASN A 137 -42.21 18.90 -5.47
N ILE A 138 -42.55 17.90 -6.30
CA ILE A 138 -43.50 17.89 -7.44
C ILE A 138 -43.31 16.52 -8.17
N ASP A 139 -44.19 15.94 -8.96
CA ASP A 139 -45.65 15.92 -9.18
C ASP A 139 -45.82 14.90 -10.34
N ALA A 140 -46.92 14.14 -10.34
CA ALA A 140 -47.54 13.44 -11.48
C ALA A 140 -46.79 12.38 -12.35
N THR A 141 -47.23 11.12 -12.23
CA THR A 141 -47.40 10.10 -13.30
C THR A 141 -48.59 9.26 -12.80
N SER A 142 -49.84 9.45 -13.24
CA SER A 142 -50.45 9.21 -14.56
C SER A 142 -50.32 7.76 -15.04
N ASP A 143 -51.50 7.14 -15.19
CA ASP A 143 -51.92 6.32 -16.34
C ASP A 143 -51.92 4.77 -16.23
N GLU A 144 -53.12 4.24 -16.51
CA GLU A 144 -53.55 2.91 -16.99
C GLU A 144 -53.06 1.62 -16.29
N GLU A 145 -54.00 0.89 -15.66
CA GLU A 145 -54.19 -0.54 -15.91
C GLU A 145 -55.70 -0.88 -15.83
N ASP A 146 -56.16 -1.60 -16.87
CA ASP A 146 -57.50 -2.17 -17.14
C ASP A 146 -58.13 -2.99 -16.00
#